data_AF-M7TN84-F1
#
_entry.id   AF-M7TN84-F1
#
_cell.length_a   1.000
_cell.length_b   1.000
_cell.length_c   1.000
_cell.angle_alpha   90.00
_cell.angle_beta   90.00
_cell.angle_gamma   90.00
#
_symmetry.space_group_name_H-M   'P 1'
#
loop_
_entity.id
_entity.type
_entity.pdbx_description
1 polymer ?
#
loop_
_entity_poly.entity_id
_entity_poly.type
_entity_poly.pdbx_seq_one_letter_code
_entity_poly.pdbx_strand_id
1 'polypeptide(L)'
;MFARNCTTVALLLAFNVLATSRAVASHVHQTVDNNERRATANNTASLDTLKTWWQPTGEINTRTPVQDGNVRQSHLYTVQVATAADSASYYDSFVYETIPRNGNGKICTPGDLTSLCDTDDQISIEPDVGITMAWTQFLYQTDVVVKVERNNGAAITAENVIIRPTNLEFKIEVVDGAVLITVPYNANGFRFSVELQDDIWVYRNADQSTNSHYVQNVAPDGESYVSDYTSDMPIVGKEPRNALLIFSSPFPSADKVPDDEASTLHVTPGHVTGLDTTTKNIVYFGPGVYWFTGTAHAILSSSVSWVYFAPGAYVKGAVQYTSGAASLKATGFGVLSGEQYVYQANPAQGYTNSKSDETSLKMWRGESDTENQTWTVHGVTVNAPPFNSMDFYGPVDTFSVYASDYKQVGAFFGQTDGMEMYPGSHYHDIFYHAGDDVIKTYYSNILAERIVVWKTNNAPIIQFGWYQRTLDNITVDHVDIIHSRYISQTAEYPRALIGSAASYLDVESTSTADINSYISQYTVSNWRSEGISPALLGINPLANIDTFEITNVWIEELAPSTTEVGMSTFRIFTDAANGNEPIQLGANSPDNIGLTIKDYYVGSTHITHAADNWDSYSLGRLNIDGAYSGRWTVI
;
A
#
# COMPACT_ATOMS: atom_id res chain seq x y z
N MET A 1 -25.72 -64.65 -21.94
CA MET A 1 -25.27 -66.06 -22.04
C MET A 1 -24.81 -66.48 -20.66
N PHE A 2 -25.52 -67.45 -20.06
CA PHE A 2 -25.24 -68.33 -18.89
C PHE A 2 -24.14 -67.92 -17.88
N ALA A 3 -24.45 -67.62 -16.62
CA ALA A 3 -24.88 -68.51 -15.52
C ALA A 3 -23.74 -69.29 -14.79
N ARG A 4 -23.52 -68.88 -13.54
CA ARG A 4 -23.47 -69.66 -12.27
C ARG A 4 -22.63 -70.95 -12.17
N ASN A 5 -21.84 -71.03 -11.09
CA ASN A 5 -21.83 -72.07 -10.01
C ASN A 5 -20.61 -71.76 -9.10
N CYS A 6 -20.69 -71.46 -7.80
CA CYS A 6 -21.25 -72.16 -6.64
C CYS A 6 -20.66 -73.56 -6.39
N THR A 7 -19.65 -73.67 -5.52
CA THR A 7 -19.60 -74.73 -4.47
C THR A 7 -18.60 -74.39 -3.35
N THR A 8 -19.08 -74.59 -2.14
CA THR A 8 -18.43 -74.35 -0.84
C THR A 8 -18.04 -75.70 -0.24
N VAL A 9 -16.83 -75.85 0.32
CA VAL A 9 -16.53 -76.83 1.39
C VAL A 9 -15.49 -76.24 2.35
N ALA A 10 -15.79 -76.36 3.65
CA ALA A 10 -15.07 -75.84 4.80
C ALA A 10 -14.01 -76.80 5.36
N LEU A 11 -12.97 -76.30 6.05
CA LEU A 11 -12.76 -76.49 7.52
C LEU A 11 -11.44 -75.83 8.04
N LEU A 12 -11.59 -75.07 9.14
CA LEU A 12 -10.71 -74.78 10.29
C LEU A 12 -9.16 -74.85 10.16
N LEU A 13 -8.42 -73.76 10.50
CA LEU A 13 -7.90 -73.42 11.85
C LEU A 13 -6.85 -72.27 11.84
N ALA A 14 -6.98 -71.39 12.83
CA ALA A 14 -5.95 -70.65 13.58
C ALA A 14 -5.13 -69.47 12.95
N PHE A 15 -5.33 -68.31 13.61
CA PHE A 15 -4.34 -67.30 14.05
C PHE A 15 -3.44 -66.55 13.04
N ASN A 16 -3.79 -65.27 12.83
CA ASN A 16 -2.96 -64.06 13.01
C ASN A 16 -3.31 -63.02 11.95
N VAL A 17 -4.18 -62.07 12.32
CA VAL A 17 -4.47 -60.89 11.49
C VAL A 17 -3.41 -59.84 11.80
N LEU A 18 -2.42 -59.72 10.91
CA LEU A 18 -1.69 -58.46 10.73
C LEU A 18 -2.63 -57.50 9.99
N ALA A 19 -3.15 -56.51 10.72
CA ALA A 19 -3.75 -55.34 10.12
C ALA A 19 -2.62 -54.42 9.62
N THR A 20 -2.45 -54.32 8.32
CA THR A 20 -1.69 -53.24 7.68
C THR A 20 -2.51 -51.95 7.79
N SER A 21 -2.22 -51.14 8.80
CA SER A 21 -2.72 -49.78 8.92
C SER A 21 -2.09 -48.89 7.86
N ARG A 22 -2.94 -48.21 7.08
CA ARG A 22 -2.58 -47.01 6.32
C ARG A 22 -1.98 -45.99 7.28
N ALA A 23 -0.74 -45.61 7.06
CA ALA A 23 -0.10 -44.51 7.75
C ALA A 23 -0.73 -43.20 7.28
N VAL A 24 -1.67 -42.68 8.08
CA VAL A 24 -1.92 -41.25 8.14
C VAL A 24 -0.69 -40.67 8.83
N ALA A 25 0.11 -39.91 8.09
CA ALA A 25 1.24 -39.20 8.67
C ALA A 25 0.70 -38.10 9.59
N SER A 26 0.56 -38.42 10.88
CA SER A 26 0.49 -37.43 11.94
C SER A 26 1.83 -36.68 11.95
N HIS A 27 1.91 -35.55 11.27
CA HIS A 27 3.00 -34.61 11.52
C HIS A 27 2.78 -34.04 12.91
N VAL A 28 3.70 -34.44 13.77
CA VAL A 28 3.81 -34.08 15.17
C VAL A 28 3.74 -32.56 15.28
N HIS A 29 2.75 -32.12 16.05
CA HIS A 29 2.67 -30.78 16.61
C HIS A 29 3.92 -30.57 17.46
N GLN A 30 4.98 -30.01 16.88
CA GLN A 30 6.03 -29.36 17.66
C GLN A 30 5.49 -27.99 18.06
N THR A 31 4.66 -27.98 19.11
CA THR A 31 4.66 -26.88 20.06
C THR A 31 6.08 -26.80 20.60
N VAL A 32 6.91 -25.97 19.97
CA VAL A 32 8.13 -25.51 20.60
C VAL A 32 7.64 -24.66 21.77
N ASP A 33 7.72 -25.23 22.97
CA ASP A 33 7.62 -24.51 24.24
C ASP A 33 8.76 -23.46 24.26
N ASN A 34 8.49 -22.30 23.66
CA ASN A 34 9.32 -21.10 23.80
C ASN A 34 8.97 -20.31 25.07
N ASN A 35 8.19 -20.89 25.99
CA ASN A 35 7.75 -20.26 27.24
C ASN A 35 8.84 -20.10 28.31
N GLU A 36 10.09 -20.52 28.07
CA GLU A 36 11.17 -20.42 29.07
C GLU A 36 12.25 -19.35 28.79
N ARG A 37 12.06 -18.46 27.80
CA ARG A 37 12.89 -17.24 27.66
C ARG A 37 12.09 -15.99 27.25
N ARG A 38 11.35 -15.41 28.22
CA ARG A 38 11.22 -13.95 28.52
C ARG A 38 10.02 -13.74 29.44
N ALA A 39 10.22 -13.96 30.74
CA ALA A 39 9.40 -13.36 31.79
C ALA A 39 10.03 -12.05 32.29
N THR A 40 10.52 -11.22 31.36
CA THR A 40 10.78 -9.80 31.61
C THR A 40 9.61 -9.05 31.00
N ALA A 41 8.84 -8.34 31.81
CA ALA A 41 7.75 -7.49 31.31
C ALA A 41 8.30 -6.56 30.22
N ASN A 42 7.56 -6.41 29.11
CA ASN A 42 7.95 -5.48 28.05
C ASN A 42 8.11 -4.08 28.63
N ASN A 43 9.22 -3.42 28.30
CA ASN A 43 9.60 -2.14 28.85
C ASN A 43 9.35 -1.03 27.82
N THR A 44 8.22 -0.34 27.90
CA THR A 44 7.86 0.73 26.94
C THR A 44 8.21 2.12 27.47
N ALA A 45 8.48 3.08 26.57
CA ALA A 45 8.70 4.47 26.93
C ALA A 45 7.38 5.26 26.98
N SER A 46 7.22 6.08 28.02
CA SER A 46 6.19 7.13 28.10
C SER A 46 6.83 8.42 28.64
N LEU A 47 7.84 8.90 27.93
CA LEU A 47 8.63 10.10 28.24
C LEU A 47 8.16 11.26 27.36
N ASP A 48 8.51 12.48 27.74
CA ASP A 48 8.24 13.68 26.92
C ASP A 48 8.98 13.65 25.56
N THR A 49 10.10 12.91 25.49
CA THR A 49 10.97 12.84 24.31
C THR A 49 10.81 11.57 23.49
N LEU A 50 10.21 10.51 24.06
CA LEU A 50 10.05 9.20 23.42
C LEU A 50 8.81 8.49 23.97
N LYS A 51 7.95 8.03 23.06
CA LYS A 51 6.80 7.17 23.39
C LYS A 51 6.80 5.93 22.51
N THR A 52 6.87 4.77 23.14
CA THR A 52 6.64 3.46 22.53
C THR A 52 5.44 2.79 23.20
N TRP A 53 4.90 1.73 22.61
CA TRP A 53 3.77 1.01 23.17
C TRP A 53 3.85 -0.48 22.84
N TRP A 54 3.00 -1.26 23.51
CA TRP A 54 2.94 -2.70 23.40
C TRP A 54 1.50 -3.22 23.30
N GLN A 55 1.30 -4.37 22.64
CA GLN A 55 0.03 -5.13 22.65
C GLN A 55 0.20 -6.43 23.44
N PRO A 56 -0.41 -6.55 24.64
CA PRO A 56 -0.35 -7.79 25.42
C PRO A 56 -0.96 -9.01 24.71
N THR A 57 -1.84 -8.79 23.73
CA THR A 57 -2.51 -9.81 22.92
C THR A 57 -1.85 -10.00 21.55
N GLY A 58 -0.55 -9.72 21.44
CA GLY A 58 0.24 -10.04 20.25
C GLY A 58 0.19 -11.53 19.92
N GLU A 59 -0.12 -11.86 18.67
CA GLU A 59 -0.19 -13.23 18.16
C GLU A 59 0.76 -13.39 16.97
N ILE A 60 1.78 -14.24 17.12
CA ILE A 60 2.62 -14.64 16.00
C ILE A 60 1.86 -15.67 15.17
N ASN A 61 1.43 -15.26 13.98
CA ASN A 61 0.66 -16.09 13.06
C ASN A 61 0.98 -15.64 11.63
N THR A 62 1.37 -16.57 10.76
CA THR A 62 1.76 -16.27 9.37
C THR A 62 0.84 -16.93 8.34
N ARG A 63 -0.29 -17.53 8.77
CA ARG A 63 -1.10 -18.38 7.89
C ARG A 63 -2.60 -18.15 7.98
N THR A 64 -3.13 -17.90 9.17
CA THR A 64 -4.57 -17.79 9.40
C THR A 64 -4.91 -16.39 9.92
N PRO A 65 -6.21 -16.03 10.00
CA PRO A 65 -6.63 -14.86 10.73
C PRO A 65 -6.25 -15.04 12.21
N VAL A 66 -5.85 -13.94 12.86
CA VAL A 66 -5.66 -13.91 14.32
C VAL A 66 -7.02 -13.84 15.02
N GLN A 67 -7.05 -14.13 16.32
CA GLN A 67 -8.30 -13.95 17.09
C GLN A 67 -8.77 -12.48 17.08
N ASP A 68 -10.08 -12.25 17.24
CA ASP A 68 -10.67 -10.90 17.20
C ASP A 68 -9.95 -9.90 18.12
N GLY A 69 -9.67 -10.28 19.37
CA GLY A 69 -8.98 -9.47 20.36
C GLY A 69 -7.45 -9.51 20.30
N ASN A 70 -6.87 -10.24 19.35
CA ASN A 70 -5.43 -10.35 19.16
C ASN A 70 -4.93 -9.42 18.05
N VAL A 71 -3.65 -9.07 18.08
CA VAL A 71 -2.98 -8.28 17.04
C VAL A 71 -1.86 -9.12 16.45
N ARG A 72 -1.81 -9.24 15.11
CA ARG A 72 -0.72 -10.00 14.47
C ARG A 72 0.61 -9.32 14.76
N GLN A 73 1.50 -10.05 15.41
CA GLN A 73 2.84 -9.61 15.78
C GLN A 73 3.84 -10.18 14.79
N SER A 74 4.89 -9.42 14.47
CA SER A 74 5.93 -9.91 13.57
C SER A 74 6.54 -11.21 14.07
N HIS A 75 6.57 -12.19 13.17
CA HIS A 75 7.19 -13.48 13.45
C HIS A 75 8.72 -13.39 13.41
N LEU A 76 9.27 -12.42 12.66
CA LEU A 76 10.69 -12.34 12.38
C LEU A 76 11.40 -11.24 13.16
N TYR A 77 10.79 -10.08 13.40
CA TYR A 77 11.51 -8.93 13.94
C TYR A 77 11.10 -8.55 15.36
N THR A 78 12.08 -8.04 16.12
CA THR A 78 11.84 -7.22 17.31
C THR A 78 12.52 -5.88 17.15
N VAL A 79 11.86 -4.82 17.63
CA VAL A 79 12.39 -3.47 17.62
C VAL A 79 12.37 -2.87 19.01
N GLN A 80 13.48 -2.22 19.37
CA GLN A 80 13.58 -1.40 20.56
C GLN A 80 14.10 -0.01 20.19
N VAL A 81 13.77 1.00 20.99
CA VAL A 81 14.17 2.39 20.73
C VAL A 81 14.76 2.99 22.00
N ALA A 82 15.89 3.66 21.87
CA ALA A 82 16.49 4.47 22.92
C ALA A 82 16.65 5.91 22.43
N THR A 83 16.66 6.89 23.33
CA THR A 83 17.10 8.25 22.95
C THR A 83 18.61 8.23 22.71
N ALA A 84 19.11 9.01 21.75
CA ALA A 84 20.55 9.04 21.47
C ALA A 84 21.39 9.54 22.67
N ALA A 85 20.79 10.34 23.56
CA ALA A 85 21.42 10.81 24.80
C ALA A 85 21.58 9.71 25.88
N ASP A 86 20.79 8.64 25.80
CA ASP A 86 20.86 7.47 26.70
C ASP A 86 20.66 6.18 25.90
N SER A 87 21.64 5.87 25.04
CA SER A 87 21.61 4.70 24.15
C SER A 87 21.81 3.35 24.87
N ALA A 88 21.87 3.35 26.20
CA ALA A 88 21.88 2.13 27.02
C ALA A 88 20.48 1.69 27.45
N SER A 89 19.50 2.61 27.45
CA SER A 89 18.13 2.38 27.92
C SER A 89 17.17 2.15 26.75
N TYR A 90 17.13 0.92 26.25
CA TYR A 90 16.20 0.53 25.17
C TYR A 90 14.80 0.23 25.70
N TYR A 91 13.80 0.72 24.96
CA TYR A 91 12.39 0.48 25.20
C TYR A 91 11.76 -0.30 24.04
N ASP A 92 10.99 -1.33 24.37
CA ASP A 92 10.30 -2.17 23.40
C ASP A 92 9.26 -1.35 22.61
N SER A 93 9.17 -1.62 21.32
CA SER A 93 8.23 -1.00 20.39
C SER A 93 7.54 -2.11 19.59
N PHE A 94 6.22 -2.20 19.71
CA PHE A 94 5.46 -3.31 19.12
C PHE A 94 5.63 -3.39 17.60
N VAL A 95 6.04 -4.54 17.11
CA VAL A 95 6.17 -4.81 15.68
C VAL A 95 4.92 -5.54 15.20
N TYR A 96 4.05 -4.81 14.51
CA TYR A 96 2.88 -5.36 13.82
C TYR A 96 3.31 -6.15 12.59
N GLU A 97 2.45 -7.04 12.10
CA GLU A 97 2.66 -7.75 10.84
C GLU A 97 1.36 -7.91 10.06
N THR A 98 1.45 -7.85 8.75
CA THR A 98 0.35 -8.10 7.83
C THR A 98 0.82 -9.03 6.71
N ILE A 99 -0.10 -9.88 6.25
CA ILE A 99 0.17 -10.93 5.27
C ILE A 99 -0.86 -10.85 4.13
N PRO A 100 -0.51 -11.27 2.91
CA PRO A 100 -1.46 -11.34 1.80
C PRO A 100 -2.74 -12.08 2.20
N ARG A 101 -3.91 -11.52 1.82
CA ARG A 101 -5.25 -12.03 2.16
C ARG A 101 -5.55 -12.14 3.65
N ASN A 102 -4.73 -11.55 4.53
CA ASN A 102 -4.92 -11.50 5.98
C ASN A 102 -4.99 -12.88 6.66
N GLY A 103 -4.58 -13.96 5.96
CA GLY A 103 -4.78 -15.35 6.37
C GLY A 103 -6.20 -15.90 6.14
N ASN A 104 -7.12 -15.10 5.62
CA ASN A 104 -8.48 -15.55 5.25
C ASN A 104 -8.48 -16.44 4.01
N GLY A 105 -7.47 -16.30 3.15
CA GLY A 105 -7.48 -16.90 1.81
C GLY A 105 -8.45 -16.17 0.87
N LYS A 106 -8.72 -16.79 -0.28
CA LYS A 106 -9.51 -16.20 -1.37
C LYS A 106 -11.01 -16.45 -1.14
N ILE A 107 -11.57 -15.84 -0.09
CA ILE A 107 -12.95 -16.10 0.35
C ILE A 107 -13.98 -15.08 -0.17
N CYS A 108 -15.22 -15.52 -0.36
CA CYS A 108 -16.35 -14.68 -0.76
C CYS A 108 -17.14 -14.12 0.42
N THR A 109 -17.20 -14.87 1.52
CA THR A 109 -18.04 -14.56 2.67
C THR A 109 -17.16 -14.35 3.89
N PRO A 110 -17.18 -13.18 4.54
CA PRO A 110 -16.34 -12.90 5.70
C PRO A 110 -16.58 -13.93 6.82
N GLY A 111 -15.50 -14.47 7.37
CA GLY A 111 -15.55 -15.47 8.44
C GLY A 111 -15.81 -16.92 8.00
N ASP A 112 -16.19 -17.18 6.74
CA ASP A 112 -16.32 -18.53 6.20
C ASP A 112 -15.11 -18.88 5.32
N LEU A 113 -14.11 -19.54 5.93
CA LEU A 113 -12.88 -19.96 5.26
C LEU A 113 -13.10 -21.02 4.16
N THR A 114 -14.31 -21.58 4.05
CA THR A 114 -14.66 -22.57 3.02
C THR A 114 -15.39 -21.94 1.83
N SER A 115 -15.85 -20.69 1.95
CA SER A 115 -16.54 -19.95 0.90
C SER A 115 -15.52 -19.37 -0.08
N LEU A 116 -14.95 -20.20 -0.96
CA LEU A 116 -13.90 -19.77 -1.90
C LEU A 116 -14.47 -19.03 -3.11
N CYS A 117 -13.76 -17.97 -3.54
CA CYS A 117 -14.08 -17.10 -4.66
C CYS A 117 -13.11 -17.31 -5.83
N ASP A 118 -13.63 -17.32 -7.05
CA ASP A 118 -12.83 -17.38 -8.28
C ASP A 118 -12.69 -16.01 -8.96
N THR A 119 -12.34 -14.99 -8.18
CA THR A 119 -12.14 -13.61 -8.64
C THR A 119 -10.67 -13.26 -8.49
N ASP A 120 -9.99 -12.81 -9.55
CA ASP A 120 -8.61 -12.31 -9.41
C ASP A 120 -8.56 -11.14 -8.41
N ASP A 121 -7.84 -11.35 -7.31
CA ASP A 121 -7.63 -10.38 -6.24
C ASP A 121 -6.25 -9.71 -6.33
N GLN A 122 -5.53 -9.95 -7.43
CA GLN A 122 -4.19 -9.49 -7.77
C GLN A 122 -3.08 -10.01 -6.83
N ILE A 123 -3.39 -11.02 -6.03
CA ILE A 123 -2.45 -11.79 -5.22
C ILE A 123 -2.29 -13.16 -5.88
N SER A 124 -1.05 -13.59 -6.10
CA SER A 124 -0.70 -14.86 -6.73
C SER A 124 0.26 -15.65 -5.83
N ILE A 125 1.56 -15.63 -6.14
CA ILE A 125 2.61 -16.40 -5.45
C ILE A 125 2.93 -15.90 -4.05
N GLU A 126 2.52 -14.69 -3.67
CA GLU A 126 2.94 -14.01 -2.45
C GLU A 126 2.67 -14.82 -1.16
N PRO A 127 1.50 -15.48 -0.96
CA PRO A 127 1.28 -16.36 0.18
C PRO A 127 2.19 -17.58 0.18
N ASP A 128 2.42 -18.21 -0.98
CA ASP A 128 3.21 -19.44 -1.11
C ASP A 128 4.70 -19.21 -0.84
N VAL A 129 5.21 -18.06 -1.30
CA VAL A 129 6.57 -17.63 -1.00
C VAL A 129 6.64 -16.89 0.34
N GLY A 130 5.54 -16.77 1.09
CA GLY A 130 5.53 -16.22 2.45
C GLY A 130 5.97 -14.75 2.51
N ILE A 131 5.47 -13.92 1.60
CA ILE A 131 5.63 -12.47 1.66
C ILE A 131 4.90 -11.93 2.89
N THR A 132 5.57 -11.09 3.68
CA THR A 132 4.98 -10.40 4.82
C THR A 132 5.43 -8.95 4.88
N MET A 133 4.63 -8.10 5.53
CA MET A 133 5.01 -6.72 5.82
C MET A 133 4.87 -6.46 7.31
N ALA A 134 5.99 -6.29 7.99
CA ALA A 134 6.05 -5.88 9.38
C ALA A 134 6.29 -4.37 9.48
N TRP A 135 5.77 -3.75 10.54
CA TRP A 135 6.07 -2.36 10.83
C TRP A 135 6.03 -2.07 12.32
N THR A 136 6.73 -1.02 12.72
CA THR A 136 6.58 -0.43 14.04
C THR A 136 6.45 1.09 13.94
N GLN A 137 5.85 1.68 14.97
CA GLN A 137 5.70 3.11 15.10
C GLN A 137 6.01 3.55 16.53
N PHE A 138 6.64 4.71 16.66
CA PHE A 138 6.89 5.37 17.94
C PHE A 138 6.85 6.89 17.76
N LEU A 139 6.71 7.62 18.87
CA LEU A 139 6.79 9.08 18.87
C LEU A 139 8.13 9.55 19.44
N TYR A 140 8.72 10.58 18.85
CA TYR A 140 10.00 11.14 19.29
C TYR A 140 10.07 12.66 19.15
N GLN A 141 10.94 13.30 19.94
CA GLN A 141 11.26 14.75 19.84
C GLN A 141 12.77 15.03 19.86
N THR A 142 13.59 13.98 19.82
CA THR A 142 15.06 14.05 19.86
C THR A 142 15.61 12.88 19.05
N ASP A 143 16.88 12.94 18.68
CA ASP A 143 17.55 11.84 17.99
C ASP A 143 17.38 10.53 18.77
N VAL A 144 17.15 9.43 18.06
CA VAL A 144 16.96 8.10 18.65
C VAL A 144 17.89 7.09 18.01
N VAL A 145 18.12 5.99 18.72
CA VAL A 145 18.73 4.78 18.17
C VAL A 145 17.68 3.69 18.14
N VAL A 146 17.36 3.23 16.92
CA VAL A 146 16.45 2.10 16.68
C VAL A 146 17.28 0.83 16.60
N LYS A 147 17.03 -0.10 17.51
CA LYS A 147 17.65 -1.42 17.55
C LYS A 147 16.72 -2.45 16.92
N VAL A 148 17.19 -3.14 15.89
CA VAL A 148 16.49 -4.21 15.18
C VAL A 148 17.19 -5.55 15.41
N GLU A 149 16.43 -6.56 15.81
CA GLU A 149 16.90 -7.94 16.01
C GLU A 149 15.96 -8.92 15.29
N ARG A 150 16.45 -10.13 14.98
CA ARG A 150 15.63 -11.24 14.48
C ARG A 150 15.23 -12.20 15.60
N ASN A 151 13.94 -12.53 15.66
CA ASN A 151 13.34 -13.49 16.60
C ASN A 151 13.84 -14.93 16.43
N ASN A 152 14.32 -15.27 15.23
CA ASN A 152 14.89 -16.59 14.96
C ASN A 152 16.36 -16.74 15.44
N GLY A 153 16.95 -15.68 16.02
CA GLY A 153 18.31 -15.67 16.53
C GLY A 153 19.41 -15.55 15.46
N ALA A 154 19.06 -15.37 14.18
CA ALA A 154 20.04 -15.11 13.13
C ALA A 154 20.64 -13.71 13.31
N ALA A 155 21.98 -13.63 13.32
CA ALA A 155 22.69 -12.36 13.43
C ALA A 155 22.54 -11.54 12.15
N ILE A 156 22.38 -10.22 12.29
CA ILE A 156 22.41 -9.26 11.19
C ILE A 156 23.81 -8.67 11.08
N THR A 157 24.34 -8.51 9.86
CA THR A 157 25.62 -7.84 9.58
C THR A 157 25.39 -6.49 8.89
N ALA A 158 26.28 -5.51 9.12
CA ALA A 158 26.06 -4.15 8.60
C ALA A 158 26.07 -4.08 7.07
N GLU A 159 26.87 -4.94 6.42
CA GLU A 159 26.91 -5.09 4.96
C GLU A 159 25.61 -5.64 4.36
N ASN A 160 24.75 -6.24 5.18
CA ASN A 160 23.48 -6.82 4.76
C ASN A 160 22.29 -5.88 4.99
N VAL A 161 22.48 -4.63 5.42
CA VAL A 161 21.36 -3.71 5.71
C VAL A 161 21.30 -2.60 4.67
N ILE A 162 20.14 -2.44 4.04
CA ILE A 162 19.79 -1.24 3.26
C ILE A 162 18.64 -0.52 3.94
N ILE A 163 18.72 0.81 3.99
CA ILE A 163 17.60 1.67 4.38
C ILE A 163 17.03 2.29 3.12
N ARG A 164 15.71 2.19 2.92
CA ARG A 164 15.00 2.90 1.85
C ARG A 164 13.97 3.86 2.42
N PRO A 165 13.87 5.13 1.97
CA PRO A 165 14.64 5.75 0.89
C PRO A 165 16.15 5.83 1.15
N THR A 166 16.97 5.50 0.15
CA THR A 166 18.44 5.38 0.28
C THR A 166 19.16 6.73 0.43
N ASN A 167 18.49 7.83 0.10
CA ASN A 167 18.97 9.20 0.32
C ASN A 167 18.88 9.66 1.79
N LEU A 168 18.34 8.85 2.70
CA LEU A 168 18.28 9.19 4.13
C LEU A 168 19.65 9.15 4.82
N GLU A 169 20.59 8.38 4.27
CA GLU A 169 22.00 8.30 4.71
C GLU A 169 22.17 8.13 6.24
N PHE A 170 21.26 7.39 6.88
CA PHE A 170 21.33 7.17 8.33
C PHE A 170 22.60 6.40 8.73
N LYS A 171 23.08 6.71 9.94
CA LYS A 171 24.20 5.96 10.54
C LYS A 171 23.70 4.59 10.99
N ILE A 172 24.32 3.54 10.48
CA ILE A 172 24.01 2.14 10.80
C ILE A 172 25.23 1.49 11.45
N GLU A 173 25.02 0.83 12.58
CA GLU A 173 26.01 0.01 13.26
C GLU A 173 25.45 -1.39 13.50
N VAL A 174 26.31 -2.39 13.63
CA VAL A 174 25.92 -3.72 14.09
C VAL A 174 26.66 -4.08 15.36
N VAL A 175 25.90 -4.42 16.39
CA VAL A 175 26.41 -4.77 17.72
C VAL A 175 25.71 -6.04 18.18
N ASP A 176 26.49 -7.07 18.52
CA ASP A 176 26.00 -8.36 19.02
C ASP A 176 24.91 -9.02 18.14
N GLY A 177 24.99 -8.82 16.82
CA GLY A 177 24.03 -9.38 15.85
C GLY A 177 22.74 -8.59 15.69
N ALA A 178 22.61 -7.43 16.34
CA ALA A 178 21.53 -6.45 16.16
C ALA A 178 21.99 -5.29 15.27
N VAL A 179 21.07 -4.70 14.52
CA VAL A 179 21.30 -3.44 13.79
C VAL A 179 20.90 -2.27 14.67
N LEU A 180 21.76 -1.27 14.78
CA LEU A 180 21.49 0.00 15.44
C LEU A 180 21.44 1.11 14.38
N ILE A 181 20.29 1.75 14.24
CA ILE A 181 20.04 2.82 13.26
C ILE A 181 19.88 4.12 14.02
N THR A 182 20.78 5.09 13.81
CA THR A 182 20.63 6.43 14.40
C THR A 182 19.70 7.24 13.52
N VAL A 183 18.52 7.58 14.05
CA VAL A 183 17.51 8.37 13.35
C VAL A 183 17.51 9.78 13.98
N PRO A 184 17.93 10.82 13.23
CA PRO A 184 17.91 12.18 13.74
C PRO A 184 16.47 12.65 13.94
N TYR A 185 16.24 13.60 14.85
CA TYR A 185 14.93 14.23 14.94
C TYR A 185 14.62 15.07 13.71
N ASN A 186 13.43 14.85 13.17
CA ASN A 186 12.82 15.65 12.12
C ASN A 186 11.37 15.95 12.52
N ALA A 187 10.96 17.21 12.40
CA ALA A 187 9.61 17.68 12.71
C ALA A 187 8.53 17.07 11.79
N ASN A 188 8.94 16.53 10.65
CA ASN A 188 8.08 15.81 9.70
C ASN A 188 8.11 14.28 9.94
N GLY A 189 8.99 13.81 10.82
CA GLY A 189 9.24 12.38 11.04
C GLY A 189 9.99 11.70 9.88
N PHE A 190 10.13 10.38 9.97
CA PHE A 190 10.67 9.54 8.91
C PHE A 190 9.87 8.25 8.79
N ARG A 191 9.77 7.74 7.56
CA ARG A 191 9.07 6.51 7.21
C ARG A 191 9.94 5.76 6.22
N PHE A 192 10.54 4.68 6.69
CA PHE A 192 11.57 3.98 5.93
C PHE A 192 11.49 2.48 6.11
N SER A 193 12.01 1.76 5.12
CA SER A 193 12.17 0.31 5.10
C SER A 193 13.57 -0.05 5.58
N VAL A 194 13.67 -1.11 6.39
CA VAL A 194 14.92 -1.76 6.79
C VAL A 194 15.00 -3.10 6.08
N GLU A 195 15.98 -3.25 5.19
CA GLU A 195 16.03 -4.36 4.25
C GLU A 195 17.27 -5.19 4.47
N LEU A 196 17.07 -6.49 4.71
CA LEU A 196 18.15 -7.42 4.94
C LEU A 196 18.44 -8.17 3.64
N GLN A 197 19.68 -8.08 3.15
CA GLN A 197 20.09 -8.65 1.86
C GLN A 197 19.82 -10.16 1.73
N ASP A 198 19.93 -10.88 2.84
CA ASP A 198 19.67 -12.32 2.92
C ASP A 198 18.18 -12.68 3.02
N ASP A 199 17.29 -11.69 3.10
CA ASP A 199 15.83 -11.85 3.11
C ASP A 199 15.16 -11.30 1.83
N ILE A 200 15.94 -10.85 0.83
CA ILE A 200 15.38 -10.33 -0.42
C ILE A 200 14.74 -11.45 -1.26
N TRP A 201 13.47 -11.26 -1.62
CA TRP A 201 12.79 -12.03 -2.64
C TRP A 201 12.97 -11.38 -4.02
N VAL A 202 13.13 -12.21 -5.05
CA VAL A 202 13.31 -11.77 -6.43
C VAL A 202 12.10 -12.18 -7.25
N TYR A 203 11.23 -11.22 -7.57
CA TYR A 203 10.08 -11.46 -8.43
C TYR A 203 10.54 -11.69 -9.87
N ARG A 204 10.07 -12.79 -10.45
CA ARG A 204 10.34 -13.18 -11.83
C ARG A 204 9.06 -13.49 -12.57
N ASN A 205 9.03 -13.11 -13.83
CA ASN A 205 7.98 -13.50 -14.75
C ASN A 205 8.25 -14.87 -15.39
N ALA A 206 7.20 -15.60 -15.75
CA ALA A 206 7.28 -16.87 -16.45
C ALA A 206 7.95 -16.76 -17.82
N ASP A 207 7.67 -15.67 -18.54
CA ASP A 207 8.20 -15.40 -19.86
C ASP A 207 8.24 -13.88 -20.18
N GLN A 208 8.55 -13.59 -21.44
CA GLN A 208 8.72 -12.24 -21.99
C GLN A 208 7.45 -11.70 -22.67
N SER A 209 6.28 -12.28 -22.42
CA SER A 209 5.02 -11.86 -23.03
C SER A 209 4.24 -10.87 -22.15
N THR A 210 3.35 -10.11 -22.78
CA THR A 210 2.45 -9.16 -22.11
C THR A 210 1.41 -9.85 -21.20
N ASN A 211 1.20 -11.16 -21.35
CA ASN A 211 0.31 -11.98 -20.51
C ASN A 211 1.09 -12.89 -19.54
N SER A 212 2.35 -12.55 -19.24
CA SER A 212 3.13 -13.29 -18.27
C SER A 212 2.51 -13.19 -16.86
N HIS A 213 2.95 -14.06 -15.96
CA HIS A 213 2.62 -14.10 -14.53
C HIS A 213 3.90 -14.32 -13.73
N TYR A 214 3.86 -14.13 -12.41
CA TYR A 214 5.00 -14.48 -11.58
C TYR A 214 5.22 -15.98 -11.49
N VAL A 215 6.47 -16.39 -11.33
CA VAL A 215 6.86 -17.78 -11.03
C VAL A 215 7.65 -17.86 -9.74
N GLN A 216 7.59 -19.02 -9.09
CA GLN A 216 8.34 -19.30 -7.86
C GLN A 216 8.90 -20.73 -7.85
N ASN A 217 9.98 -20.98 -7.10
CA ASN A 217 10.62 -22.30 -7.01
C ASN A 217 10.78 -22.83 -5.58
N VAL A 218 9.98 -22.34 -4.63
CA VAL A 218 10.09 -22.65 -3.20
C VAL A 218 8.94 -23.51 -2.66
N ALA A 219 7.77 -23.46 -3.28
CA ALA A 219 6.58 -24.21 -2.89
C ALA A 219 6.11 -25.12 -4.04
N PRO A 220 6.53 -26.40 -4.10
CA PRO A 220 6.21 -27.33 -5.18
C PRO A 220 4.71 -27.54 -5.46
N ASP A 221 3.88 -27.42 -4.41
CA ASP A 221 2.42 -27.55 -4.50
C ASP A 221 1.71 -26.18 -4.60
N GLY A 222 2.49 -25.09 -4.66
CA GLY A 222 1.98 -23.72 -4.73
C GLY A 222 1.70 -23.24 -6.15
N GLU A 223 1.08 -22.08 -6.26
CA GLU A 223 0.80 -21.40 -7.52
C GLU A 223 2.09 -21.12 -8.30
N SER A 224 2.03 -21.30 -9.62
CA SER A 224 3.11 -20.96 -10.57
C SER A 224 4.50 -21.51 -10.19
N TYR A 225 4.54 -22.72 -9.65
CA TYR A 225 5.79 -23.41 -9.33
C TYR A 225 6.58 -23.78 -10.59
N VAL A 226 7.88 -23.49 -10.57
CA VAL A 226 8.87 -23.98 -11.53
C VAL A 226 10.00 -24.67 -10.77
N SER A 227 10.56 -25.76 -11.31
CA SER A 227 11.65 -26.47 -10.64
C SER A 227 12.92 -25.61 -10.55
N ASP A 228 13.16 -24.81 -11.59
CA ASP A 228 14.36 -23.98 -11.75
C ASP A 228 14.02 -22.71 -12.55
N TYR A 229 14.74 -21.63 -12.27
CA TYR A 229 14.65 -20.40 -13.07
C TYR A 229 15.52 -20.50 -14.32
N THR A 230 15.01 -19.95 -15.44
CA THR A 230 15.73 -19.87 -16.71
C THR A 230 16.07 -18.42 -17.07
N SER A 231 16.90 -18.21 -18.09
CA SER A 231 17.25 -16.87 -18.58
C SER A 231 16.07 -16.10 -19.17
N ASP A 232 15.02 -16.80 -19.60
CA ASP A 232 13.85 -16.19 -20.24
C ASP A 232 12.80 -15.70 -19.23
N MET A 233 13.09 -15.86 -17.92
CA MET A 233 12.26 -15.41 -16.80
C MET A 233 12.82 -14.10 -16.21
N PRO A 234 12.43 -12.93 -16.76
CA PRO A 234 13.03 -11.67 -16.39
C PRO A 234 12.71 -11.31 -14.93
N ILE A 235 13.65 -10.64 -14.27
CA ILE A 235 13.44 -10.09 -12.93
C ILE A 235 12.65 -8.79 -13.08
N VAL A 236 11.58 -8.65 -12.31
CA VAL A 236 10.70 -7.48 -12.36
C VAL A 236 10.59 -6.73 -11.03
N GLY A 237 11.17 -7.29 -9.97
CA GLY A 237 11.22 -6.64 -8.66
C GLY A 237 12.18 -7.37 -7.72
N LYS A 238 12.77 -6.64 -6.77
CA LYS A 238 13.60 -7.17 -5.69
C LYS A 238 13.27 -6.43 -4.42
N GLU A 239 12.67 -7.11 -3.47
CA GLU A 239 12.18 -6.51 -2.24
C GLU A 239 12.27 -7.52 -1.09
N PRO A 240 12.27 -7.09 0.18
CA PRO A 240 12.24 -8.01 1.32
C PRO A 240 11.07 -9.00 1.23
N ARG A 241 11.37 -10.29 1.46
CA ARG A 241 10.36 -11.32 1.69
C ARG A 241 9.57 -11.01 2.96
N ASN A 242 10.25 -10.55 4.00
CA ASN A 242 9.67 -10.09 5.24
C ASN A 242 10.08 -8.63 5.45
N ALA A 243 9.26 -7.71 4.95
CA ALA A 243 9.54 -6.28 5.08
C ALA A 243 9.51 -5.82 6.54
N LEU A 244 10.33 -4.84 6.88
CA LEU A 244 10.27 -4.13 8.17
C LEU A 244 10.24 -2.62 7.92
N LEU A 245 9.11 -1.99 8.21
CA LEU A 245 8.95 -0.54 8.13
C LEU A 245 9.10 0.10 9.52
N ILE A 246 9.79 1.24 9.59
CA ILE A 246 9.93 2.05 10.79
C ILE A 246 9.26 3.40 10.56
N PHE A 247 8.28 3.73 11.41
CA PHE A 247 7.61 5.02 11.42
C PHE A 247 8.02 5.81 12.67
N SER A 248 8.99 6.70 12.52
CA SER A 248 9.44 7.62 13.59
C SER A 248 8.66 8.93 13.47
N SER A 249 7.53 9.00 14.16
CA SER A 249 6.58 10.11 14.09
C SER A 249 6.91 11.20 15.12
N PRO A 250 6.82 12.50 14.79
CA PRO A 250 6.88 13.55 15.80
C PRO A 250 5.69 13.44 16.76
N PHE A 251 5.81 13.99 17.96
CA PHE A 251 4.62 14.14 18.82
C PHE A 251 3.61 15.10 18.16
N PRO A 252 2.30 14.83 18.32
CA PRO A 252 1.27 15.65 17.72
C PRO A 252 1.18 17.01 18.43
N SER A 253 0.77 18.03 17.68
CA SER A 253 0.31 19.29 18.27
C SER A 253 -1.03 19.09 19.01
N ALA A 254 -1.33 20.00 19.94
CA ALA A 254 -2.52 19.90 20.78
C ALA A 254 -3.84 19.84 19.98
N ASP A 255 -3.94 20.50 18.83
CA ASP A 255 -5.15 20.49 17.99
C ASP A 255 -5.44 19.15 17.30
N LYS A 256 -4.48 18.21 17.36
CA LYS A 256 -4.58 16.83 16.86
C LYS A 256 -4.87 15.82 17.96
N VAL A 257 -4.99 16.25 19.21
CA VAL A 257 -5.37 15.40 20.36
C VAL A 257 -6.62 16.00 21.03
N PRO A 258 -7.72 15.25 21.18
CA PRO A 258 -8.92 15.79 21.82
C PRO A 258 -8.69 16.04 23.31
N ASP A 259 -9.17 17.18 23.81
CA ASP A 259 -9.06 17.62 25.21
C ASP A 259 -10.43 17.95 25.86
N ASP A 260 -11.54 17.68 25.16
CA ASP A 260 -12.91 17.89 25.64
C ASP A 260 -13.56 16.58 26.12
N GLU A 261 -13.37 16.25 27.39
CA GLU A 261 -13.97 15.09 28.05
C GLU A 261 -15.50 15.11 28.03
N ALA A 262 -16.14 16.29 28.06
CA ALA A 262 -17.60 16.39 28.08
C ALA A 262 -18.20 15.98 26.72
N SER A 263 -17.49 16.23 25.63
CA SER A 263 -17.91 15.89 24.26
C SER A 263 -17.35 14.56 23.76
N THR A 264 -16.62 13.80 24.60
CA THR A 264 -15.94 12.56 24.20
C THR A 264 -16.70 11.30 24.61
N LEU A 265 -16.80 10.35 23.68
CA LEU A 265 -17.13 8.96 23.91
C LEU A 265 -15.84 8.14 23.96
N HIS A 266 -15.48 7.63 25.13
CA HIS A 266 -14.38 6.67 25.28
C HIS A 266 -14.86 5.26 24.95
N VAL A 267 -14.33 4.69 23.88
CA VAL A 267 -14.68 3.34 23.45
C VAL A 267 -13.93 2.33 24.33
N THR A 268 -14.64 1.31 24.82
CA THR A 268 -14.04 0.21 25.60
C THR A 268 -13.40 -0.82 24.66
N PRO A 269 -12.15 -1.26 24.90
CA PRO A 269 -11.53 -2.34 24.13
C PRO A 269 -12.42 -3.59 24.09
N GLY A 270 -12.54 -4.21 22.92
CA GLY A 270 -13.52 -5.28 22.70
C GLY A 270 -14.27 -5.15 21.37
N HIS A 271 -15.37 -5.89 21.29
CA HIS A 271 -16.36 -5.76 20.22
C HIS A 271 -17.06 -4.40 20.31
N VAL A 272 -17.04 -3.63 19.23
CA VAL A 272 -17.55 -2.25 19.19
C VAL A 272 -18.93 -2.18 18.57
N THR A 273 -19.86 -1.51 19.25
CA THR A 273 -21.23 -1.28 18.78
C THR A 273 -21.73 0.09 19.22
N GLY A 274 -22.75 0.64 18.56
CA GLY A 274 -23.51 1.81 19.04
C GLY A 274 -22.91 3.17 18.72
N LEU A 275 -21.84 3.25 17.90
CA LEU A 275 -21.25 4.53 17.47
C LEU A 275 -22.20 5.36 16.60
N ASP A 276 -23.20 4.73 15.98
CA ASP A 276 -24.25 5.32 15.16
C ASP A 276 -25.30 6.08 15.99
N THR A 277 -25.38 5.80 17.30
CA THR A 277 -26.41 6.38 18.20
C THR A 277 -25.84 7.33 19.25
N THR A 278 -24.51 7.52 19.29
CA THR A 278 -23.90 8.45 20.24
C THR A 278 -24.32 9.89 19.97
N THR A 279 -24.42 10.70 21.02
CA THR A 279 -24.60 12.16 20.92
C THR A 279 -23.31 12.94 21.14
N LYS A 280 -22.20 12.22 21.34
CA LYS A 280 -20.86 12.80 21.51
C LYS A 280 -20.31 13.26 20.17
N ASN A 281 -19.44 14.26 20.21
CA ASN A 281 -18.81 14.81 19.02
C ASN A 281 -17.48 14.10 18.69
N ILE A 282 -16.87 13.51 19.71
CA ILE A 282 -15.56 12.87 19.63
C ILE A 282 -15.72 11.40 19.98
N VAL A 283 -15.20 10.51 19.13
CA VAL A 283 -15.04 9.08 19.42
C VAL A 283 -13.56 8.83 19.70
N TYR A 284 -13.24 8.38 20.90
CA TYR A 284 -11.88 8.17 21.38
C TYR A 284 -11.61 6.66 21.56
N PHE A 285 -10.68 6.14 20.78
CA PHE A 285 -10.10 4.82 20.96
C PHE A 285 -8.78 4.96 21.73
N GLY A 286 -8.78 4.55 23.00
CA GLY A 286 -7.58 4.48 23.82
C GLY A 286 -6.66 3.31 23.43
N PRO A 287 -5.51 3.12 24.11
CA PRO A 287 -4.68 1.94 23.90
C PRO A 287 -5.46 0.66 24.18
N GLY A 288 -5.41 -0.29 23.24
CA GLY A 288 -6.17 -1.54 23.30
C GLY A 288 -6.60 -2.05 21.92
N VAL A 289 -7.28 -3.20 21.90
CA VAL A 289 -7.75 -3.85 20.68
C VAL A 289 -9.27 -3.74 20.59
N TYR A 290 -9.76 -3.35 19.42
CA TYR A 290 -11.16 -3.11 19.13
C TYR A 290 -11.53 -3.81 17.83
N TRP A 291 -12.75 -4.35 17.71
CA TRP A 291 -13.19 -4.99 16.46
C TRP A 291 -14.67 -4.83 16.20
N PHE A 292 -15.03 -4.76 14.92
CA PHE A 292 -16.43 -4.74 14.44
C PHE A 292 -16.89 -6.09 13.87
N THR A 293 -15.96 -6.96 13.44
CA THR A 293 -16.14 -8.13 12.54
C THR A 293 -16.07 -7.78 11.06
N GLY A 294 -15.88 -8.80 10.21
CA GLY A 294 -15.94 -8.66 8.75
C GLY A 294 -17.32 -8.34 8.17
N THR A 295 -18.34 -8.19 9.03
CA THR A 295 -19.75 -7.95 8.65
C THR A 295 -20.32 -6.64 9.19
N ALA A 296 -19.48 -5.79 9.77
CA ALA A 296 -19.87 -4.46 10.25
C ALA A 296 -18.70 -3.49 10.13
N HIS A 297 -18.99 -2.19 10.08
CA HIS A 297 -18.00 -1.12 10.18
C HIS A 297 -18.56 0.03 11.02
N ALA A 298 -17.72 1.02 11.35
CA ALA A 298 -18.10 2.17 12.17
C ALA A 298 -18.90 3.18 11.34
N ILE A 299 -20.22 3.01 11.26
CA ILE A 299 -21.11 4.10 10.85
C ILE A 299 -21.24 5.04 12.04
N LEU A 300 -20.69 6.25 11.90
CA LEU A 300 -20.71 7.25 12.96
C LEU A 300 -22.03 7.99 12.97
N SER A 301 -22.53 8.37 14.16
CA SER A 301 -23.67 9.29 14.26
C SER A 301 -23.32 10.66 13.67
N SER A 302 -24.34 11.41 13.25
CA SER A 302 -24.12 12.72 12.62
C SER A 302 -23.57 13.79 13.57
N SER A 303 -23.53 13.55 14.89
CA SER A 303 -22.87 14.43 15.85
C SER A 303 -21.35 14.28 15.84
N VAL A 304 -20.83 13.13 15.40
CA VAL A 304 -19.39 12.83 15.46
C VAL A 304 -18.65 13.54 14.34
N SER A 305 -17.78 14.47 14.72
CA SER A 305 -16.88 15.17 13.80
C SER A 305 -15.42 14.81 14.02
N TRP A 306 -15.07 14.05 15.06
CA TRP A 306 -13.70 13.67 15.34
C TRP A 306 -13.59 12.22 15.82
N VAL A 307 -12.83 11.40 15.10
CA VAL A 307 -12.35 10.10 15.59
C VAL A 307 -10.88 10.18 15.95
N TYR A 308 -10.53 9.76 17.17
CA TYR A 308 -9.16 9.75 17.66
C TYR A 308 -8.69 8.34 17.98
N PHE A 309 -7.52 7.95 17.44
CA PHE A 309 -6.86 6.67 17.68
C PHE A 309 -5.58 6.90 18.48
N ALA A 310 -5.63 6.66 19.79
CA ALA A 310 -4.46 6.85 20.64
C ALA A 310 -3.30 5.95 20.20
N PRO A 311 -2.03 6.35 20.44
CA PRO A 311 -0.89 5.46 20.25
C PRO A 311 -1.09 4.15 21.04
N GLY A 312 -1.05 3.01 20.36
CA GLY A 312 -1.38 1.69 20.93
C GLY A 312 -2.85 1.25 20.78
N ALA A 313 -3.71 2.04 20.16
CA ALA A 313 -5.02 1.58 19.70
C ALA A 313 -4.87 0.73 18.43
N TYR A 314 -5.55 -0.41 18.35
CA TYR A 314 -5.67 -1.23 17.15
C TYR A 314 -7.14 -1.55 16.89
N VAL A 315 -7.71 -0.93 15.88
CA VAL A 315 -9.14 -1.02 15.57
C VAL A 315 -9.34 -1.80 14.28
N LYS A 316 -9.89 -3.02 14.38
CA LYS A 316 -10.29 -3.84 13.23
C LYS A 316 -11.66 -3.38 12.74
N GLY A 317 -11.66 -2.57 11.70
CA GLY A 317 -12.86 -2.00 11.12
C GLY A 317 -12.55 -0.97 10.04
N ALA A 318 -13.59 -0.25 9.64
CA ALA A 318 -13.53 0.92 8.76
C ALA A 318 -14.45 2.02 9.29
N VAL A 319 -14.31 3.26 8.83
CA VAL A 319 -15.03 4.43 9.36
C VAL A 319 -15.85 5.12 8.27
N GLN A 320 -17.13 5.37 8.56
CA GLN A 320 -18.04 6.18 7.74
C GLN A 320 -18.55 7.39 8.54
N TYR A 321 -18.19 8.59 8.10
CA TYR A 321 -18.76 9.85 8.61
C TYR A 321 -20.14 10.11 8.01
N THR A 322 -21.07 10.56 8.86
CA THR A 322 -22.41 11.04 8.45
C THR A 322 -22.65 12.49 8.91
N SER A 323 -21.62 13.15 9.44
CA SER A 323 -21.73 14.47 10.06
C SER A 323 -21.80 15.59 9.03
N GLY A 324 -22.65 16.57 9.31
CA GLY A 324 -22.72 17.85 8.58
C GLY A 324 -21.74 18.91 9.11
N ALA A 325 -20.83 18.56 10.03
CA ALA A 325 -19.87 19.52 10.56
C ALA A 325 -18.91 20.00 9.47
N ALA A 326 -18.63 21.30 9.40
CA ALA A 326 -17.70 21.87 8.40
C ALA A 326 -16.26 21.32 8.54
N SER A 327 -15.88 20.82 9.71
CA SER A 327 -14.57 20.20 9.95
C SER A 327 -14.76 18.80 10.51
N LEU A 328 -14.18 17.83 9.81
CA LEU A 328 -14.07 16.44 10.22
C LEU A 328 -12.61 16.12 10.54
N LYS A 329 -12.35 15.22 11.49
CA LYS A 329 -11.00 14.85 11.92
C LYS A 329 -10.86 13.36 12.17
N ALA A 330 -9.82 12.74 11.62
CA ALA A 330 -9.32 11.42 11.98
C ALA A 330 -7.86 11.53 12.42
N THR A 331 -7.57 11.55 13.72
CA THR A 331 -6.21 11.83 14.20
C THR A 331 -5.70 10.82 15.22
N GLY A 332 -4.39 10.84 15.46
CA GLY A 332 -3.71 9.99 16.42
C GLY A 332 -2.89 8.89 15.75
N PHE A 333 -2.07 8.18 16.54
CA PHE A 333 -1.07 7.24 16.03
C PHE A 333 -1.43 5.78 16.34
N GLY A 334 -2.73 5.48 16.34
CA GLY A 334 -3.24 4.12 16.34
C GLY A 334 -3.41 3.54 14.93
N VAL A 335 -3.90 2.32 14.87
CA VAL A 335 -4.10 1.56 13.63
C VAL A 335 -5.59 1.35 13.37
N LEU A 336 -6.03 1.60 12.12
CA LEU A 336 -7.32 1.18 11.58
C LEU A 336 -7.09 0.06 10.56
N SER A 337 -7.57 -1.15 10.84
CA SER A 337 -7.28 -2.33 10.03
C SER A 337 -8.52 -2.96 9.39
N GLY A 338 -8.46 -3.20 8.09
CA GLY A 338 -9.49 -3.92 7.33
C GLY A 338 -9.30 -5.44 7.30
N GLU A 339 -8.44 -6.01 8.15
CA GLU A 339 -8.02 -7.42 8.07
C GLU A 339 -9.16 -8.46 8.16
N GLN A 340 -10.31 -8.07 8.72
CA GLN A 340 -11.49 -8.93 8.86
C GLN A 340 -12.39 -8.93 7.61
N TYR A 341 -12.18 -8.00 6.67
CA TYR A 341 -12.98 -7.88 5.45
C TYR A 341 -12.40 -8.73 4.32
N VAL A 342 -13.28 -9.25 3.48
CA VAL A 342 -12.89 -9.93 2.23
C VAL A 342 -12.54 -8.89 1.16
N TYR A 343 -11.82 -9.30 0.11
CA TYR A 343 -11.60 -8.46 -1.06
C TYR A 343 -12.93 -7.93 -1.61
N GLN A 344 -13.00 -6.63 -1.92
CA GLN A 344 -14.20 -5.96 -2.41
C GLN A 344 -15.44 -6.15 -1.50
N ALA A 345 -15.23 -6.26 -0.18
CA ALA A 345 -16.33 -6.40 0.77
C ALA A 345 -17.40 -5.34 0.55
N ASN A 346 -18.64 -5.77 0.29
CA ASN A 346 -19.74 -4.88 -0.07
C ASN A 346 -20.80 -4.81 1.04
N PRO A 347 -20.83 -3.74 1.87
CA PRO A 347 -21.84 -3.53 2.91
C PRO A 347 -23.28 -3.65 2.43
N ALA A 348 -23.60 -3.26 1.19
CA ALA A 348 -24.94 -3.38 0.62
C ALA A 348 -25.34 -4.84 0.31
N GLN A 349 -24.38 -5.76 0.31
CA GLN A 349 -24.57 -7.19 0.08
C GLN A 349 -24.08 -8.05 1.25
N GLY A 350 -24.07 -7.50 2.46
CA GLY A 350 -23.65 -8.25 3.64
C GLY A 350 -22.14 -8.51 3.71
N TYR A 351 -21.35 -7.57 3.17
CA TYR A 351 -19.88 -7.57 3.17
C TYR A 351 -19.25 -8.73 2.40
N THR A 352 -19.98 -9.33 1.46
CA THR A 352 -19.43 -10.34 0.55
C THR A 352 -18.51 -9.71 -0.48
N ASN A 353 -17.67 -10.54 -1.10
CA ASN A 353 -16.82 -10.17 -2.23
C ASN A 353 -17.68 -9.93 -3.47
N SER A 354 -18.16 -8.69 -3.62
CA SER A 354 -18.97 -8.27 -4.76
C SER A 354 -18.68 -6.82 -5.08
N LYS A 355 -17.77 -6.59 -6.03
CA LYS A 355 -17.40 -5.24 -6.49
C LYS A 355 -18.62 -4.36 -6.76
N SER A 356 -18.53 -3.16 -6.22
CA SER A 356 -19.38 -2.00 -6.52
C SER A 356 -18.56 -0.75 -6.23
N ASP A 357 -18.34 0.11 -7.22
CA ASP A 357 -17.55 1.33 -7.03
C ASP A 357 -18.21 2.23 -5.97
N GLU A 358 -19.55 2.31 -5.98
CA GLU A 358 -20.33 3.09 -5.02
C GLU A 358 -20.31 2.46 -3.61
N THR A 359 -20.59 1.16 -3.50
CA THR A 359 -20.94 0.55 -2.22
C THR A 359 -19.84 -0.28 -1.59
N SER A 360 -18.83 -0.78 -2.30
CA SER A 360 -17.74 -1.54 -1.66
C SER A 360 -17.09 -0.72 -0.55
N LEU A 361 -16.67 -1.38 0.51
CA LEU A 361 -16.23 -0.75 1.75
C LEU A 361 -14.90 -0.01 1.56
N LYS A 362 -14.89 1.27 1.94
CA LYS A 362 -13.67 2.09 2.05
C LYS A 362 -13.20 2.08 3.49
N MET A 363 -11.90 2.27 3.73
CA MET A 363 -11.38 2.44 5.10
C MET A 363 -11.87 3.76 5.71
N TRP A 364 -11.95 4.80 4.87
CA TRP A 364 -12.53 6.08 5.19
C TRP A 364 -13.64 6.40 4.20
N ARG A 365 -14.85 6.60 4.70
CA ARG A 365 -16.00 7.04 3.92
C ARG A 365 -16.61 8.29 4.54
N GLY A 366 -17.17 9.16 3.72
CA GLY A 366 -18.08 10.19 4.20
C GLY A 366 -19.28 10.37 3.29
N GLU A 367 -20.43 10.65 3.89
CA GLU A 367 -21.67 10.99 3.21
C GLU A 367 -22.27 12.23 3.90
N SER A 368 -22.23 13.38 3.21
CA SER A 368 -22.79 14.62 3.72
C SER A 368 -23.14 15.56 2.58
N ASP A 369 -24.25 16.29 2.70
CA ASP A 369 -24.66 17.32 1.74
C ASP A 369 -24.04 18.71 2.06
N THR A 370 -23.01 18.75 2.90
CA THR A 370 -22.40 20.00 3.39
C THR A 370 -21.31 20.48 2.45
N GLU A 371 -21.51 21.65 1.83
CA GLU A 371 -20.47 22.33 1.06
C GLU A 371 -19.33 22.86 1.94
N ASN A 372 -18.15 23.04 1.36
CA ASN A 372 -16.96 23.61 2.02
C ASN A 372 -16.51 22.81 3.25
N GLN A 373 -16.77 21.51 3.27
CA GLN A 373 -16.27 20.63 4.33
C GLN A 373 -14.77 20.39 4.19
N THR A 374 -14.09 20.26 5.32
CA THR A 374 -12.68 19.90 5.39
C THR A 374 -12.50 18.66 6.25
N TRP A 375 -11.77 17.66 5.74
CA TRP A 375 -11.33 16.52 6.52
C TRP A 375 -9.84 16.60 6.84
N THR A 376 -9.48 16.54 8.11
CA THR A 376 -8.09 16.45 8.55
C THR A 376 -7.79 15.02 8.98
N VAL A 377 -6.80 14.40 8.34
CA VAL A 377 -6.26 13.09 8.76
C VAL A 377 -4.82 13.25 9.20
N HIS A 378 -4.49 12.78 10.41
CA HIS A 378 -3.14 12.95 10.96
C HIS A 378 -2.66 11.75 11.77
N GLY A 379 -1.50 11.20 11.42
CA GLY A 379 -0.79 10.19 12.22
C GLY A 379 -1.24 8.74 12.03
N VAL A 380 -2.49 8.52 11.63
CA VAL A 380 -3.14 7.20 11.61
C VAL A 380 -2.45 6.25 10.62
N THR A 381 -2.34 4.98 11.01
CA THR A 381 -1.93 3.91 10.10
C THR A 381 -3.14 3.10 9.67
N VAL A 382 -3.39 3.00 8.37
CA VAL A 382 -4.35 2.06 7.76
C VAL A 382 -3.64 0.76 7.41
N ASN A 383 -4.21 -0.37 7.80
CA ASN A 383 -3.69 -1.70 7.49
C ASN A 383 -4.73 -2.54 6.71
N ALA A 384 -4.29 -3.26 5.69
CA ALA A 384 -5.10 -4.26 4.97
C ALA A 384 -6.46 -3.74 4.46
N PRO A 385 -6.49 -2.65 3.68
CA PRO A 385 -7.73 -2.19 3.04
C PRO A 385 -8.32 -3.28 2.12
N PRO A 386 -9.64 -3.54 2.14
CA PRO A 386 -10.28 -4.53 1.27
C PRO A 386 -10.59 -4.02 -0.15
N PHE A 387 -10.52 -2.71 -0.35
CA PHE A 387 -10.87 -1.97 -1.57
C PHE A 387 -10.21 -0.57 -1.52
N ASN A 388 -10.72 0.42 -2.26
CA ASN A 388 -10.19 1.79 -2.25
C ASN A 388 -10.12 2.31 -0.80
N SER A 389 -9.03 3.00 -0.45
CA SER A 389 -8.81 3.39 0.94
C SER A 389 -9.74 4.52 1.41
N MET A 390 -10.07 5.47 0.54
CA MET A 390 -10.88 6.63 0.93
C MET A 390 -11.74 7.20 -0.21
N ASP A 391 -13.03 7.40 0.07
CA ASP A 391 -13.96 8.16 -0.77
C ASP A 391 -14.99 8.94 0.08
N PHE A 392 -15.16 10.22 -0.21
CA PHE A 392 -16.27 11.05 0.27
C PHE A 392 -17.28 11.30 -0.86
N TYR A 393 -18.55 11.34 -0.50
CA TYR A 393 -19.68 11.57 -1.40
C TYR A 393 -20.47 12.80 -0.96
N GLY A 394 -21.10 13.48 -1.93
CA GLY A 394 -21.78 14.75 -1.72
C GLY A 394 -21.13 15.87 -2.56
N PRO A 395 -21.10 17.12 -2.07
CA PRO A 395 -20.55 18.28 -2.81
C PRO A 395 -19.01 18.31 -2.79
N VAL A 396 -18.39 17.28 -3.36
CA VAL A 396 -16.93 17.05 -3.34
C VAL A 396 -16.10 18.11 -4.06
N ASP A 397 -16.70 18.90 -4.95
CA ASP A 397 -16.04 20.04 -5.63
C ASP A 397 -15.66 21.17 -4.66
N THR A 398 -16.22 21.14 -3.44
CA THR A 398 -15.91 22.09 -2.36
C THR A 398 -15.34 21.39 -1.12
N PHE A 399 -15.04 20.09 -1.21
CA PHE A 399 -14.46 19.33 -0.12
C PHE A 399 -12.94 19.37 -0.20
N SER A 400 -12.25 19.51 0.94
CA SER A 400 -10.79 19.51 0.98
C SER A 400 -10.26 18.58 2.05
N VAL A 401 -9.06 18.07 1.83
CA VAL A 401 -8.36 17.17 2.76
C VAL A 401 -7.02 17.78 3.17
N TYR A 402 -6.74 17.73 4.46
CA TYR A 402 -5.41 17.98 5.00
C TYR A 402 -4.89 16.69 5.62
N ALA A 403 -3.98 16.02 4.91
CA ALA A 403 -3.43 14.74 5.32
C ALA A 403 -1.95 14.90 5.70
N SER A 404 -1.59 14.43 6.89
CA SER A 404 -0.21 14.52 7.37
C SER A 404 0.22 13.35 8.24
N ASP A 405 1.47 12.91 8.11
CA ASP A 405 2.03 11.75 8.80
C ASP A 405 1.12 10.50 8.78
N TYR A 406 0.43 10.30 7.66
CA TYR A 406 -0.45 9.16 7.42
C TYR A 406 0.33 7.98 6.83
N LYS A 407 -0.11 6.75 7.11
CA LYS A 407 0.48 5.53 6.54
C LYS A 407 -0.59 4.56 6.05
N GLN A 408 -0.31 3.87 4.95
CA GLN A 408 -1.05 2.70 4.49
C GLN A 408 -0.08 1.52 4.35
N VAL A 409 -0.41 0.39 4.98
CA VAL A 409 0.40 -0.85 4.97
C VAL A 409 -0.48 -2.06 4.64
N GLY A 410 0.12 -3.15 4.17
CA GLY A 410 -0.62 -4.41 3.94
C GLY A 410 -1.68 -4.38 2.84
N ALA A 411 -1.67 -3.35 1.99
CA ALA A 411 -2.50 -3.21 0.79
C ALA A 411 -2.08 -4.19 -0.33
N PHE A 412 -2.16 -5.50 -0.07
CA PHE A 412 -1.78 -6.53 -1.03
C PHE A 412 -2.84 -6.80 -2.11
N PHE A 413 -4.12 -6.58 -1.80
CA PHE A 413 -5.19 -6.72 -2.78
C PHE A 413 -5.07 -5.67 -3.87
N GLY A 414 -5.52 -5.99 -5.08
CA GLY A 414 -5.82 -4.98 -6.10
C GLY A 414 -6.82 -3.93 -5.61
N GLN A 415 -6.99 -2.82 -6.34
CA GLN A 415 -7.94 -1.75 -5.99
C GLN A 415 -7.73 -1.15 -4.60
N THR A 416 -6.54 -1.27 -4.02
CA THR A 416 -6.19 -0.68 -2.73
C THR A 416 -5.43 0.63 -2.93
N ASP A 417 -6.11 1.57 -3.56
CA ASP A 417 -5.65 2.89 -3.90
C ASP A 417 -5.16 3.68 -2.68
N GLY A 418 -4.37 4.72 -2.93
CA GLY A 418 -4.21 5.82 -2.00
C GLY A 418 -5.48 6.67 -1.86
N MET A 419 -5.38 7.74 -1.07
CA MET A 419 -6.50 8.65 -0.83
C MET A 419 -6.79 9.55 -2.05
N GLU A 420 -8.07 9.83 -2.31
CA GLU A 420 -8.51 10.85 -3.26
C GLU A 420 -8.05 12.26 -2.86
N MET A 421 -7.42 13.00 -3.77
CA MET A 421 -6.96 14.37 -3.49
C MET A 421 -7.97 15.40 -3.99
N TYR A 422 -9.02 15.64 -3.21
CA TYR A 422 -10.09 16.62 -3.48
C TYR A 422 -9.57 18.07 -3.63
N PRO A 423 -10.34 19.02 -4.19
CA PRO A 423 -9.84 20.36 -4.49
C PRO A 423 -9.21 21.08 -3.30
N GLY A 424 -8.12 21.81 -3.54
CA GLY A 424 -7.47 22.62 -2.49
C GLY A 424 -6.76 21.82 -1.40
N SER A 425 -6.59 20.51 -1.58
CA SER A 425 -6.03 19.63 -0.56
C SER A 425 -4.50 19.71 -0.45
N HIS A 426 -3.99 19.43 0.74
CA HIS A 426 -2.57 19.28 1.03
C HIS A 426 -2.29 17.93 1.68
N TYR A 427 -1.45 17.14 1.01
CA TYR A 427 -1.02 15.82 1.45
C TYR A 427 0.48 15.86 1.68
N HIS A 428 0.94 15.65 2.91
CA HIS A 428 2.37 15.69 3.15
C HIS A 428 2.86 14.70 4.19
N ASP A 429 4.09 14.25 4.03
CA ASP A 429 4.67 13.24 4.91
C ASP A 429 3.71 12.04 4.91
N ILE A 430 3.69 11.25 3.83
CA ILE A 430 2.85 10.03 3.71
C ILE A 430 3.72 8.80 3.37
N PHE A 431 3.32 7.62 3.86
CA PHE A 431 3.83 6.32 3.38
C PHE A 431 2.66 5.53 2.78
N TYR A 432 2.81 5.04 1.56
CA TYR A 432 1.85 4.17 0.90
C TYR A 432 2.47 2.85 0.51
N HIS A 433 1.95 1.74 1.03
CA HIS A 433 1.90 0.47 0.31
C HIS A 433 0.56 0.41 -0.43
N ALA A 434 0.56 0.12 -1.73
CA ALA A 434 -0.65 0.19 -2.55
C ALA A 434 -0.72 -0.84 -3.67
N GLY A 435 -1.92 -1.42 -3.82
CA GLY A 435 -2.34 -2.35 -4.88
C GLY A 435 -2.80 -1.68 -6.18
N ASP A 436 -2.96 -0.36 -6.17
CA ASP A 436 -3.60 0.39 -7.27
C ASP A 436 -3.13 1.86 -7.26
N ASP A 437 -3.83 2.75 -7.98
CA ASP A 437 -3.55 4.19 -8.08
C ASP A 437 -3.13 4.81 -6.73
N VAL A 438 -1.96 5.45 -6.65
CA VAL A 438 -1.39 5.91 -5.35
C VAL A 438 -1.73 7.37 -5.06
N ILE A 439 -1.44 8.25 -6.02
CA ILE A 439 -1.62 9.69 -5.94
C ILE A 439 -2.66 10.09 -7.00
N LYS A 440 -3.90 10.25 -6.56
CA LYS A 440 -5.06 10.52 -7.44
C LYS A 440 -5.30 12.02 -7.54
N THR A 441 -4.76 12.65 -8.58
CA THR A 441 -4.87 14.10 -8.80
C THR A 441 -6.05 14.42 -9.71
N TYR A 442 -7.25 14.12 -9.24
CA TYR A 442 -8.50 14.27 -9.99
C TYR A 442 -9.11 15.68 -9.93
N TYR A 443 -8.47 16.56 -9.17
CA TYR A 443 -8.95 17.90 -8.84
C TYR A 443 -7.81 18.93 -8.87
N SER A 444 -8.18 20.21 -8.89
CA SER A 444 -7.26 21.35 -8.97
C SER A 444 -6.78 21.83 -7.59
N ASN A 445 -5.73 22.66 -7.58
CA ASN A 445 -5.16 23.28 -6.38
C ASN A 445 -4.62 22.26 -5.37
N ILE A 446 -3.91 21.24 -5.86
CA ILE A 446 -3.37 20.16 -5.03
C ILE A 446 -1.89 20.40 -4.75
N LEU A 447 -1.51 20.23 -3.48
CA LEU A 447 -0.12 20.08 -3.08
C LEU A 447 0.06 18.70 -2.43
N ALA A 448 0.91 17.87 -3.01
CA ALA A 448 1.31 16.59 -2.46
C ALA A 448 2.83 16.57 -2.32
N GLU A 449 3.37 16.30 -1.13
CA GLU A 449 4.82 16.36 -0.91
C GLU A 449 5.37 15.37 0.14
N ARG A 450 6.62 14.93 -0.02
CA ARG A 450 7.30 14.01 0.93
C ARG A 450 6.55 12.70 1.11
N ILE A 451 6.34 11.99 0.00
CA ILE A 451 5.60 10.73 -0.04
C ILE A 451 6.56 9.58 -0.33
N VAL A 452 6.55 8.56 0.52
CA VAL A 452 7.26 7.29 0.29
C VAL A 452 6.28 6.25 -0.23
N VAL A 453 6.61 5.57 -1.32
CA VAL A 453 5.73 4.62 -1.99
C VAL A 453 6.40 3.26 -2.13
N TRP A 454 5.70 2.23 -1.67
CA TRP A 454 5.93 0.82 -1.99
C TRP A 454 4.79 0.35 -2.90
N LYS A 455 5.05 0.28 -4.19
CA LYS A 455 4.07 -0.16 -5.16
C LYS A 455 4.10 -1.68 -5.32
N THR A 456 2.92 -2.28 -5.46
CA THR A 456 2.78 -3.68 -5.88
C THR A 456 2.96 -3.82 -7.39
N ASN A 457 1.95 -4.24 -8.16
CA ASN A 457 2.07 -4.63 -9.56
C ASN A 457 0.97 -4.07 -10.49
N ASN A 458 0.12 -3.17 -9.99
CA ASN A 458 -1.00 -2.62 -10.75
C ASN A 458 -1.13 -1.10 -10.61
N ALA A 459 -1.60 -0.48 -11.71
CA ALA A 459 -1.86 0.95 -11.86
C ALA A 459 -0.61 1.86 -11.67
N PRO A 460 -0.62 3.13 -12.10
CA PRO A 460 0.53 4.02 -11.96
C PRO A 460 0.73 4.53 -10.52
N ILE A 461 1.76 5.35 -10.30
CA ILE A 461 1.95 6.10 -9.04
C ILE A 461 1.03 7.32 -9.02
N ILE A 462 1.20 8.27 -9.94
CA ILE A 462 0.20 9.32 -10.21
C ILE A 462 -0.84 8.79 -11.19
N GLN A 463 -2.11 9.05 -10.90
CA GLN A 463 -3.22 8.85 -11.81
C GLN A 463 -4.03 10.14 -11.97
N PHE A 464 -4.28 10.56 -13.21
CA PHE A 464 -5.18 11.68 -13.51
C PHE A 464 -6.18 11.40 -14.65
N GLY A 465 -6.18 10.17 -15.20
CA GLY A 465 -7.09 9.75 -16.28
C GLY A 465 -8.45 9.28 -15.78
N TRP A 466 -8.92 8.17 -16.35
CA TRP A 466 -10.26 7.55 -16.20
C TRP A 466 -11.42 8.35 -16.79
N TYR A 467 -11.38 9.67 -16.67
CA TYR A 467 -12.37 10.60 -17.20
C TYR A 467 -11.68 11.85 -17.74
N GLN A 468 -12.36 12.59 -18.60
CA GLN A 468 -11.94 13.91 -19.03
C GLN A 468 -12.05 14.86 -17.84
N ARG A 469 -11.05 15.73 -17.65
CA ARG A 469 -10.97 16.62 -16.48
C ARG A 469 -10.42 17.99 -16.86
N THR A 470 -10.90 19.00 -16.15
CA THR A 470 -10.23 20.30 -16.10
C THR A 470 -9.42 20.38 -14.82
N LEU A 471 -8.10 20.41 -14.96
CA LEU A 471 -7.15 20.40 -13.85
C LEU A 471 -6.22 21.60 -13.95
N ASP A 472 -6.05 22.31 -12.84
CA ASP A 472 -5.14 23.45 -12.76
C ASP A 472 -4.41 23.48 -11.42
N ASN A 473 -3.17 23.98 -11.44
CA ASN A 473 -2.38 24.27 -10.24
C ASN A 473 -2.21 23.02 -9.34
N ILE A 474 -1.45 22.05 -9.83
CA ILE A 474 -1.16 20.80 -9.11
C ILE A 474 0.35 20.69 -8.97
N THR A 475 0.83 20.42 -7.75
CA THR A 475 2.23 20.13 -7.47
C THR A 475 2.36 18.82 -6.72
N VAL A 476 3.15 17.90 -7.26
CA VAL A 476 3.53 16.64 -6.60
C VAL A 476 5.04 16.55 -6.48
N ASP A 477 5.53 16.72 -5.26
CA ASP A 477 6.93 17.04 -4.98
C ASP A 477 7.58 16.04 -4.00
N HIS A 478 8.87 15.75 -4.11
CA HIS A 478 9.60 14.85 -3.19
C HIS A 478 8.89 13.49 -2.98
N VAL A 479 8.89 12.65 -4.03
CA VAL A 479 8.33 11.29 -3.95
C VAL A 479 9.44 10.25 -4.10
N ASP A 480 9.57 9.40 -3.09
CA ASP A 480 10.51 8.27 -3.09
C ASP A 480 9.73 6.95 -3.29
N ILE A 481 9.82 6.39 -4.48
CA ILE A 481 9.31 5.05 -4.80
C ILE A 481 10.39 4.05 -4.45
N ILE A 482 10.23 3.35 -3.33
CA ILE A 482 11.25 2.45 -2.79
C ILE A 482 11.19 1.05 -3.40
N HIS A 483 10.01 0.65 -3.91
CA HIS A 483 9.78 -0.64 -4.57
C HIS A 483 8.65 -0.56 -5.59
N SER A 484 8.79 -1.39 -6.63
CA SER A 484 7.72 -1.79 -7.54
C SER A 484 7.99 -3.20 -8.07
N ARG A 485 6.95 -3.91 -8.51
CA ARG A 485 7.10 -5.30 -9.00
C ARG A 485 6.19 -5.63 -10.19
N TYR A 486 5.87 -4.67 -11.03
CA TYR A 486 4.97 -4.83 -12.17
C TYR A 486 5.27 -6.04 -13.07
N ILE A 487 4.22 -6.76 -13.46
CA ILE A 487 4.34 -7.97 -14.30
C ILE A 487 4.56 -7.59 -15.77
N SER A 488 3.60 -6.89 -16.38
CA SER A 488 3.60 -6.56 -17.81
C SER A 488 2.96 -5.20 -18.05
N GLN A 489 3.13 -4.57 -19.20
CA GLN A 489 2.45 -3.31 -19.53
C GLN A 489 1.00 -3.53 -20.00
N THR A 490 0.14 -2.54 -19.79
CA THR A 490 -1.20 -2.43 -20.41
C THR A 490 -1.40 -1.03 -20.97
N ALA A 491 -1.91 -0.91 -22.19
CA ALA A 491 -2.01 0.39 -22.86
C ALA A 491 -3.16 1.25 -22.29
N GLU A 492 -4.25 0.61 -21.90
CA GLU A 492 -5.47 1.22 -21.36
C GLU A 492 -5.28 1.62 -19.90
N TYR A 493 -4.54 0.80 -19.14
CA TYR A 493 -4.25 0.98 -17.72
C TYR A 493 -2.73 1.05 -17.50
N PRO A 494 -2.10 2.19 -17.80
CA PRO A 494 -0.66 2.28 -17.86
C PRO A 494 0.00 2.01 -16.50
N ARG A 495 1.03 1.17 -16.50
CA ARG A 495 1.95 1.03 -15.36
C ARG A 495 3.13 1.96 -15.60
N ALA A 496 3.16 3.05 -14.86
CA ALA A 496 4.12 4.14 -15.01
C ALA A 496 4.28 4.91 -13.68
N LEU A 497 5.29 5.76 -13.58
CA LEU A 497 5.38 6.75 -12.50
C LEU A 497 4.26 7.78 -12.63
N ILE A 498 4.05 8.32 -13.83
CA ILE A 498 3.03 9.33 -14.11
C ILE A 498 2.07 8.78 -15.16
N GLY A 499 0.81 8.53 -14.76
CA GLY A 499 -0.16 7.82 -15.59
C GLY A 499 -1.48 8.55 -15.81
N SER A 500 -2.06 8.31 -16.98
CA SER A 500 -3.45 8.61 -17.32
C SER A 500 -4.06 7.38 -18.00
N ALA A 501 -4.94 6.68 -17.28
CA ALA A 501 -5.72 5.59 -17.85
C ALA A 501 -6.70 6.09 -18.91
N ALA A 502 -7.05 5.20 -19.85
CA ALA A 502 -8.12 5.43 -20.82
C ALA A 502 -9.48 5.63 -20.12
N SER A 503 -10.50 6.03 -20.87
CA SER A 503 -11.81 6.32 -20.28
C SER A 503 -12.40 5.07 -19.62
N TYR A 504 -12.84 5.17 -18.37
CA TYR A 504 -13.47 4.07 -17.65
C TYR A 504 -14.78 3.61 -18.33
N LEU A 505 -15.42 4.48 -19.11
CA LEU A 505 -16.67 4.18 -19.82
C LEU A 505 -16.45 3.30 -21.06
N ASP A 506 -15.29 3.43 -21.71
CA ASP A 506 -14.90 2.67 -22.90
C ASP A 506 -13.37 2.68 -23.02
N VAL A 507 -12.75 1.71 -22.35
CA VAL A 507 -11.30 1.65 -22.13
C VAL A 507 -10.51 1.33 -23.40
N GLU A 508 -11.14 0.69 -24.38
CA GLU A 508 -10.53 0.34 -25.66
C GLU A 508 -10.56 1.50 -26.67
N SER A 509 -11.45 2.47 -26.45
CA SER A 509 -11.63 3.60 -27.36
C SER A 509 -10.60 4.70 -27.13
N THR A 510 -10.06 5.20 -28.24
CA THR A 510 -9.21 6.40 -28.26
C THR A 510 -9.98 7.65 -28.65
N SER A 511 -11.30 7.58 -28.86
CA SER A 511 -12.12 8.72 -29.29
C SER A 511 -13.03 9.28 -28.19
N THR A 512 -12.66 9.03 -26.93
CA THR A 512 -13.40 9.42 -25.73
C THR A 512 -12.77 10.62 -25.03
N ALA A 513 -11.93 11.42 -25.68
CA ALA A 513 -11.40 12.62 -25.04
C ALA A 513 -12.35 13.82 -25.19
N ASP A 514 -12.06 14.92 -24.49
CA ASP A 514 -12.78 16.20 -24.63
C ASP A 514 -11.78 17.32 -24.89
N ILE A 515 -11.90 17.95 -26.07
CA ILE A 515 -11.02 19.06 -26.46
C ILE A 515 -11.34 20.39 -25.76
N ASN A 516 -12.39 20.45 -24.94
CA ASN A 516 -12.71 21.63 -24.13
C ASN A 516 -12.17 21.53 -22.70
N SER A 517 -11.80 20.32 -22.27
CA SER A 517 -11.13 20.07 -21.00
C SER A 517 -9.62 20.33 -21.14
N TYR A 518 -8.96 20.76 -20.06
CA TYR A 518 -7.54 21.07 -20.06
C TYR A 518 -6.82 20.70 -18.76
N ILE A 519 -5.51 20.51 -18.86
CA ILE A 519 -4.58 20.33 -17.76
C ILE A 519 -3.53 21.45 -17.86
N SER A 520 -3.42 22.28 -16.83
CA SER A 520 -2.46 23.38 -16.76
C SER A 520 -1.81 23.50 -15.39
N GLN A 521 -0.62 24.11 -15.36
CA GLN A 521 0.16 24.35 -14.15
C GLN A 521 0.34 23.08 -13.31
N TYR A 522 0.65 21.96 -13.99
CA TYR A 522 0.91 20.67 -13.37
C TYR A 522 2.42 20.48 -13.21
N THR A 523 2.91 20.31 -11.99
CA THR A 523 4.33 20.14 -11.69
C THR A 523 4.57 18.84 -10.93
N VAL A 524 5.54 18.06 -11.41
CA VAL A 524 6.08 16.87 -10.74
C VAL A 524 7.57 17.11 -10.50
N SER A 525 8.02 17.11 -9.25
CA SER A 525 9.39 17.50 -8.92
C SER A 525 10.07 16.65 -7.86
N ASN A 526 11.38 16.41 -8.00
CA ASN A 526 12.22 15.74 -6.99
C ASN A 526 11.80 14.28 -6.72
N TRP A 527 11.67 13.47 -7.78
CA TRP A 527 11.25 12.07 -7.68
C TRP A 527 12.44 11.12 -7.73
N ARG A 528 12.37 10.04 -6.95
CA ARG A 528 13.35 8.96 -6.96
C ARG A 528 12.61 7.63 -7.03
N SER A 529 12.93 6.80 -8.03
CA SER A 529 12.47 5.43 -8.10
C SER A 529 13.65 4.48 -7.95
N GLU A 530 13.68 3.80 -6.82
CA GLU A 530 14.70 2.82 -6.47
C GLU A 530 14.37 1.43 -7.04
N GLY A 531 15.41 0.66 -7.34
CA GLY A 531 15.30 -0.66 -7.94
C GLY A 531 14.75 -0.65 -9.37
N ILE A 532 14.08 -1.74 -9.72
CA ILE A 532 13.45 -1.91 -11.03
C ILE A 532 12.14 -1.12 -11.05
N SER A 533 12.08 -0.13 -11.93
CA SER A 533 11.01 0.85 -12.02
C SER A 533 10.22 0.70 -13.32
N PRO A 534 8.91 1.07 -13.34
CA PRO A 534 8.20 1.28 -14.58
C PRO A 534 8.73 2.50 -15.34
N ALA A 535 8.15 2.73 -16.50
CA ALA A 535 8.43 3.92 -17.29
C ALA A 535 8.04 5.22 -16.56
N LEU A 536 8.64 6.33 -17.00
CA LEU A 536 8.30 7.67 -16.51
C LEU A 536 6.83 8.01 -16.79
N LEU A 537 6.37 7.82 -18.04
CA LEU A 537 5.04 8.22 -18.49
C LEU A 537 4.21 7.03 -18.98
N GLY A 538 2.91 7.06 -18.72
CA GLY A 538 1.94 6.26 -19.45
C GLY A 538 0.65 7.05 -19.60
N ILE A 539 0.51 7.79 -20.68
CA ILE A 539 -0.51 8.83 -20.82
C ILE A 539 -1.45 8.49 -21.99
N ASN A 540 -2.71 8.24 -21.65
CA ASN A 540 -3.86 8.35 -22.54
C ASN A 540 -4.51 9.73 -22.29
N PRO A 541 -4.26 10.76 -23.12
CA PRO A 541 -4.67 12.12 -22.82
C PRO A 541 -6.17 12.31 -23.09
N LEU A 542 -6.97 12.43 -22.02
CA LEU A 542 -8.43 12.64 -22.12
C LEU A 542 -8.83 14.13 -22.16
N ALA A 543 -7.87 15.03 -22.04
CA ALA A 543 -8.02 16.49 -22.04
C ALA A 543 -6.77 17.14 -22.64
N ASN A 544 -6.89 18.37 -23.16
CA ASN A 544 -5.71 19.13 -23.62
C ASN A 544 -4.70 19.29 -22.49
N ILE A 545 -3.41 19.32 -22.81
CA ILE A 545 -2.35 19.55 -21.82
C ILE A 545 -1.62 20.83 -22.22
N ASP A 546 -1.87 21.90 -21.47
CA ASP A 546 -1.25 23.19 -21.69
C ASP A 546 0.10 23.26 -20.98
N THR A 547 0.19 23.11 -19.66
CA THR A 547 1.50 23.17 -18.99
C THR A 547 1.69 22.05 -17.99
N PHE A 548 2.60 21.14 -18.34
CA PHE A 548 3.03 20.02 -17.50
C PHE A 548 4.56 20.02 -17.41
N GLU A 549 5.09 20.27 -16.21
CA GLU A 549 6.52 20.24 -15.93
C GLU A 549 6.88 19.03 -15.07
N ILE A 550 7.90 18.29 -15.51
CA ILE A 550 8.52 17.19 -14.78
C ILE A 550 9.98 17.57 -14.58
N THR A 551 10.45 17.65 -13.34
CA THR A 551 11.79 18.15 -13.04
C THR A 551 12.48 17.34 -11.96
N ASN A 552 13.77 17.07 -12.13
CA ASN A 552 14.59 16.33 -11.18
C ASN A 552 13.99 14.96 -10.83
N VAL A 553 13.96 14.07 -11.82
CA VAL A 553 13.46 12.70 -11.67
C VAL A 553 14.59 11.71 -11.90
N TRP A 554 14.80 10.83 -10.94
CA TRP A 554 15.80 9.77 -11.03
C TRP A 554 15.14 8.39 -10.98
N ILE A 555 15.43 7.54 -11.95
CA ILE A 555 15.07 6.12 -11.99
C ILE A 555 16.36 5.30 -11.88
N GLU A 556 16.46 4.41 -10.90
CA GLU A 556 17.66 3.56 -10.73
C GLU A 556 17.85 2.63 -11.93
N GLU A 557 16.84 1.83 -12.24
CA GLU A 557 16.82 0.88 -13.35
C GLU A 557 15.42 0.81 -13.96
N LEU A 558 15.30 0.85 -15.29
CA LEU A 558 14.03 0.61 -15.98
C LEU A 558 13.76 -0.89 -16.11
N ALA A 559 12.49 -1.28 -15.98
CA ALA A 559 12.06 -2.66 -16.16
C ALA A 559 12.57 -3.27 -17.49
N PRO A 560 12.84 -4.59 -17.52
CA PRO A 560 13.33 -5.25 -18.73
C PRO A 560 12.46 -4.93 -19.95
N SER A 561 13.09 -4.69 -21.11
CA SER A 561 12.37 -4.30 -22.34
C SER A 561 11.31 -5.33 -22.74
N THR A 562 11.52 -6.58 -22.35
CA THR A 562 10.65 -7.72 -22.61
C THR A 562 9.29 -7.62 -21.91
N THR A 563 9.17 -6.87 -20.83
CA THR A 563 7.87 -6.68 -20.15
C THR A 563 7.09 -5.49 -20.69
N GLU A 564 7.73 -4.66 -21.52
CA GLU A 564 7.26 -3.35 -22.00
C GLU A 564 6.96 -2.31 -20.89
N VAL A 565 7.06 -2.69 -19.61
CA VAL A 565 6.72 -1.82 -18.46
C VAL A 565 7.67 -0.62 -18.36
N GLY A 566 8.94 -0.80 -18.76
CA GLY A 566 9.92 0.27 -18.76
C GLY A 566 9.81 1.22 -19.97
N MET A 567 8.85 1.03 -20.87
CA MET A 567 8.63 1.88 -22.04
C MET A 567 7.56 2.94 -21.73
N SER A 568 7.91 4.21 -21.83
CA SER A 568 6.93 5.28 -21.63
C SER A 568 5.94 5.32 -22.78
N THR A 569 4.68 5.66 -22.54
CA THR A 569 3.70 5.84 -23.62
C THR A 569 3.02 7.21 -23.52
N PHE A 570 2.79 7.84 -24.67
CA PHE A 570 1.94 9.02 -24.79
C PHE A 570 1.18 8.93 -26.11
N ARG A 571 -0.08 8.49 -26.04
CA ARG A 571 -0.88 8.10 -27.21
C ARG A 571 -1.73 9.26 -27.74
N ILE A 572 -2.20 9.16 -28.97
CA ILE A 572 -3.19 10.08 -29.54
C ILE A 572 -4.59 9.65 -29.10
N PHE A 573 -5.33 10.59 -28.50
CA PHE A 573 -6.76 10.47 -28.25
C PHE A 573 -7.50 11.63 -28.93
N THR A 574 -8.76 11.39 -29.29
CA THR A 574 -9.61 12.33 -30.04
C THR A 574 -10.96 12.52 -29.37
N ASP A 575 -11.66 13.58 -29.74
CA ASP A 575 -13.02 13.87 -29.27
C ASP A 575 -14.04 13.56 -30.37
N ALA A 576 -14.76 12.46 -30.23
CA ALA A 576 -15.79 12.04 -31.18
C ALA A 576 -16.97 13.03 -31.30
N ALA A 577 -17.27 13.80 -30.24
CA ALA A 577 -18.34 14.79 -30.24
C ALA A 577 -17.97 16.04 -31.05
N ASN A 578 -16.67 16.31 -31.21
CA ASN A 578 -16.13 17.45 -31.95
C ASN A 578 -15.36 17.01 -33.21
N GLY A 579 -15.94 16.10 -33.99
CA GLY A 579 -15.41 15.73 -35.31
C GLY A 579 -14.15 14.86 -35.29
N ASN A 580 -13.88 14.17 -34.18
CA ASN A 580 -12.63 13.42 -33.93
C ASN A 580 -11.38 14.30 -33.96
N GLU A 581 -11.51 15.54 -33.51
CA GLU A 581 -10.34 16.41 -33.31
C GLU A 581 -9.41 15.80 -32.25
N PRO A 582 -8.08 15.78 -32.49
CA PRO A 582 -7.13 15.24 -31.53
C PRO A 582 -6.88 16.22 -30.39
N ILE A 583 -6.62 15.65 -29.22
CA ILE A 583 -6.19 16.40 -28.04
C ILE A 583 -4.87 17.11 -28.32
N GLN A 584 -4.79 18.37 -27.91
CA GLN A 584 -3.65 19.24 -28.14
C GLN A 584 -2.67 19.20 -26.96
N LEU A 585 -1.38 19.28 -27.30
CA LEU A 585 -0.30 19.47 -26.34
C LEU A 585 0.32 20.86 -26.57
N GLY A 586 0.26 21.71 -25.56
CA GLY A 586 0.89 23.03 -25.53
C GLY A 586 0.22 24.10 -26.38
N ALA A 587 -1.05 23.94 -26.78
CA ALA A 587 -1.71 24.90 -27.66
C ALA A 587 -1.83 26.31 -27.04
N ASN A 588 -1.98 26.39 -25.72
CA ASN A 588 -2.07 27.67 -25.00
C ASN A 588 -0.78 28.02 -24.22
N SER A 589 0.36 27.46 -24.63
CA SER A 589 1.57 27.46 -23.81
C SER A 589 2.70 28.29 -24.42
N PRO A 590 3.64 28.80 -23.60
CA PRO A 590 4.85 29.41 -24.11
C PRO A 590 5.54 28.49 -25.11
N ASP A 591 5.95 29.04 -26.25
CA ASP A 591 6.64 28.34 -27.33
C ASP A 591 5.90 27.10 -27.90
N ASN A 592 4.61 26.97 -27.64
CA ASN A 592 3.79 25.81 -27.98
C ASN A 592 4.24 24.50 -27.31
N ILE A 593 4.93 24.57 -26.17
CA ILE A 593 5.43 23.41 -25.42
C ILE A 593 4.47 23.07 -24.28
N GLY A 594 3.86 21.89 -24.36
CA GLY A 594 2.90 21.39 -23.37
C GLY A 594 3.52 20.56 -22.26
N LEU A 595 4.57 19.81 -22.59
CA LEU A 595 5.28 18.93 -21.66
C LEU A 595 6.78 19.29 -21.64
N THR A 596 7.29 19.59 -20.45
CA THR A 596 8.71 19.83 -20.25
C THR A 596 9.26 18.83 -19.24
N ILE A 597 10.25 18.03 -19.65
CA ILE A 597 10.99 17.12 -18.78
C ILE A 597 12.40 17.71 -18.60
N LYS A 598 12.82 17.92 -17.36
CA LYS A 598 14.14 18.48 -17.01
C LYS A 598 14.82 17.59 -15.99
N ASP A 599 16.14 17.45 -16.09
CA ASP A 599 16.93 16.72 -15.09
C ASP A 599 16.39 15.28 -14.88
N TYR A 600 16.08 14.59 -15.98
CA TYR A 600 15.64 13.19 -15.96
C TYR A 600 16.84 12.26 -16.09
N TYR A 601 17.05 11.41 -15.09
CA TYR A 601 18.15 10.48 -15.03
C TYR A 601 17.66 9.03 -14.98
N VAL A 602 18.32 8.16 -15.75
CA VAL A 602 18.25 6.70 -15.60
C VAL A 602 19.61 6.19 -15.18
N GLY A 603 19.71 5.58 -14.01
CA GLY A 603 20.98 5.30 -13.34
C GLY A 603 21.78 6.59 -13.15
N SER A 604 22.98 6.66 -13.72
CA SER A 604 23.83 7.86 -13.68
C SER A 604 23.77 8.70 -14.97
N THR A 605 22.89 8.36 -15.91
CA THR A 605 22.86 8.98 -17.24
C THR A 605 21.75 10.01 -17.33
N HIS A 606 22.12 11.26 -17.64
CA HIS A 606 21.17 12.32 -17.94
C HIS A 606 20.53 12.09 -19.31
N ILE A 607 19.20 12.08 -19.35
CA ILE A 607 18.40 11.83 -20.54
C ILE A 607 18.03 13.18 -21.16
N THR A 608 18.42 13.43 -22.41
CA THR A 608 18.17 14.71 -23.09
C THR A 608 18.01 14.52 -24.60
N HIS A 609 17.36 15.48 -25.26
CA HIS A 609 17.39 15.57 -26.72
C HIS A 609 18.83 15.74 -27.25
N ALA A 610 19.65 16.56 -26.59
CA ALA A 610 21.00 16.88 -27.05
C ALA A 610 21.96 15.68 -27.03
N ALA A 611 21.73 14.72 -26.13
CA ALA A 611 22.52 13.50 -26.00
C ALA A 611 22.00 12.33 -26.87
N ASP A 612 20.89 12.51 -27.59
CA ASP A 612 20.28 11.49 -28.44
C ASP A 612 20.04 10.14 -27.73
N ASN A 613 19.62 10.21 -26.45
CA ASN A 613 19.47 9.05 -25.58
C ASN A 613 18.08 8.94 -24.92
N TRP A 614 17.09 9.63 -25.49
CA TRP A 614 15.76 9.81 -24.92
C TRP A 614 14.67 8.87 -25.48
N ASP A 615 14.77 8.49 -26.76
CA ASP A 615 13.72 7.81 -27.52
C ASP A 615 13.40 6.37 -27.04
N SER A 616 12.44 5.73 -27.71
CA SER A 616 11.97 4.38 -27.37
C SER A 616 13.02 3.26 -27.53
N TYR A 617 14.10 3.49 -28.26
CA TYR A 617 15.15 2.49 -28.48
C TYR A 617 16.43 2.77 -27.68
N SER A 618 16.51 3.95 -27.06
CA SER A 618 17.60 4.38 -26.21
C SER A 618 17.26 4.28 -24.73
N LEU A 619 18.15 4.76 -23.87
CA LEU A 619 18.05 4.54 -22.42
C LEU A 619 16.83 5.24 -21.80
N GLY A 620 16.44 6.40 -22.32
CA GLY A 620 15.32 7.19 -21.78
C GLY A 620 13.94 6.54 -21.97
N ARG A 621 13.79 5.72 -23.01
CA ARG A 621 12.56 4.97 -23.36
C ARG A 621 11.31 5.85 -23.42
N LEU A 622 11.43 7.07 -23.94
CA LEU A 622 10.29 7.96 -24.16
C LEU A 622 9.66 7.67 -25.53
N ASN A 623 8.60 6.84 -25.54
CA ASN A 623 7.79 6.59 -26.75
C ASN A 623 6.57 7.53 -26.79
N ILE A 624 6.84 8.81 -27.04
CA ILE A 624 5.83 9.84 -27.24
C ILE A 624 5.43 9.86 -28.71
N ASP A 625 4.12 9.84 -29.00
CA ASP A 625 3.63 9.80 -30.38
C ASP A 625 4.16 10.98 -31.21
N GLY A 626 4.58 10.69 -32.45
CA GLY A 626 5.16 11.67 -33.36
C GLY A 626 4.23 12.84 -33.72
N ALA A 627 2.91 12.70 -33.54
CA ALA A 627 1.95 13.80 -33.68
C ALA A 627 2.22 14.95 -32.70
N TYR A 628 2.89 14.68 -31.58
CA TYR A 628 3.29 15.67 -30.58
C TYR A 628 4.70 16.21 -30.78
N SER A 629 5.38 15.90 -31.90
CA SER A 629 6.71 16.41 -32.19
C SER A 629 6.76 17.95 -32.14
N GLY A 630 7.72 18.50 -31.39
CA GLY A 630 7.87 19.94 -31.18
C GLY A 630 6.87 20.55 -30.20
N ARG A 631 6.06 19.73 -29.52
CA ARG A 631 5.14 20.13 -28.43
C ARG A 631 5.63 19.73 -27.04
N TRP A 632 6.79 19.11 -26.96
CA TRP A 632 7.41 18.71 -25.71
C TRP A 632 8.94 18.77 -25.83
N THR A 633 9.63 18.78 -24.69
CA THR A 633 11.09 18.77 -24.66
C THR A 633 11.62 17.97 -23.47
N VAL A 634 12.80 17.37 -23.64
CA VAL A 634 13.58 16.76 -22.56
C VAL A 634 15.00 17.34 -22.57
N ILE A 635 15.38 18.02 -21.47
CA ILE A 635 16.59 18.85 -21.38
C ILE A 635 17.44 18.58 -20.15
#